data_AF-A1ZF92-F1
#
_entry.id   AF-A1ZF92-F1
#
_cell.length_a   1.000
_cell.length_b   1.000
_cell.length_c   1.000
_cell.angle_alpha   90.00
_cell.angle_beta   90.00
_cell.angle_gamma   90.00
#
_symmetry.space_group_name_H-M   'P 1'
#
loop_
_entity.id
_entity.type
_entity.pdbx_description
1 polymer ?
#
loop_
_entity_poly.entity_id
_entity_poly.type
_entity_poly.pdbx_seq_one_letter_code
_entity_poly.pdbx_strand_id
1 'polypeptide(L)' 'MSVIVILIIASILVAIGFLTAFIWSVKSGQYDDTYSPSVRILFDDTTPKKDLAKKSK' A
#
# COMPACT_ATOMS: atom_id res chain seq x y z
N MET A 1 29.36 30.78 5.21
CA MET A 1 29.43 29.87 4.06
C MET A 1 29.28 28.38 4.41
N SER A 2 29.75 27.91 5.57
CA SER A 2 29.60 26.51 5.99
C SER A 2 28.14 26.05 6.21
N VAL A 3 27.28 26.91 6.74
CA VAL A 3 25.86 26.59 7.01
C VAL A 3 25.09 26.21 5.73
N ILE A 4 25.39 26.87 4.61
CA ILE A 4 24.74 26.58 3.32
C ILE A 4 25.02 25.14 2.87
N VAL A 5 26.26 24.67 3.07
CA VAL A 5 26.65 23.29 2.72
C VAL A 5 25.87 22.28 3.57
N ILE A 6 25.71 22.55 4.87
CA ILE A 6 24.93 21.69 5.78
C ILE A 6 23.46 21.63 5.34
N LEU A 7 22.87 22.76 4.98
CA LEU A 7 21.48 22.84 4.54
C LEU A 7 21.24 22.09 3.22
N ILE A 8 22.20 22.13 2.29
CA ILE A 8 22.13 21.37 1.02
C ILE A 8 22.16 19.87 1.29
N ILE A 9 23.04 19.40 2.18
CA ILE A 9 23.10 17.97 2.51
C ILE A 9 21.81 17.53 3.21
N ALA A 10 21.31 18.34 4.15
CA ALA A 10 20.07 18.06 4.86
C ALA A 10 18.86 17.99 3.90
N SER A 11 18.76 18.91 2.93
CA SER A 11 17.65 18.89 1.96
C SER A 11 17.69 17.67 1.04
N ILE A 12 18.88 17.27 0.59
CA ILE A 12 19.07 16.06 -0.21
C ILE A 12 18.69 14.80 0.60
N LEU A 13 19.10 14.71 1.87
CA LEU A 13 18.73 13.59 2.74
C LEU A 13 17.21 13.49 2.93
N VAL A 14 16.53 14.62 3.16
CA VAL A 14 15.07 14.66 3.28
C VAL A 14 14.42 14.23 1.96
N ALA A 15 14.89 14.74 0.82
CA ALA A 15 14.34 14.39 -0.49
C ALA A 15 14.47 12.89 -0.80
N ILE A 16 15.65 12.31 -0.55
CA ILE A 16 15.90 10.87 -0.73
C ILE A 16 15.02 10.06 0.24
N GLY A 17 14.93 10.48 1.51
CA GLY A 17 14.09 9.81 2.52
C GLY A 17 12.61 9.77 2.10
N PHE A 18 12.08 10.90 1.64
CA PHE A 18 10.72 10.96 1.11
C PHE A 18 10.53 10.08 -0.12
N LEU A 19 11.50 10.08 -1.06
CA LEU A 19 11.41 9.26 -2.26
C LEU A 19 11.43 7.76 -1.92
N THR A 20 12.30 7.32 -1.01
CA THR A 20 12.34 5.92 -0.57
C THR A 20 11.06 5.51 0.14
N ALA A 21 10.54 6.35 1.05
CA ALA A 21 9.26 6.11 1.71
C ALA A 21 8.10 6.03 0.72
N PHE A 22 8.08 6.91 -0.28
CA PHE A 22 7.08 6.90 -1.34
C PHE A 22 7.11 5.61 -2.17
N ILE A 23 8.29 5.18 -2.63
CA ILE A 23 8.44 3.93 -3.39
C ILE A 23 8.01 2.73 -2.54
N TRP A 24 8.38 2.70 -1.25
CA TRP A 24 7.97 1.64 -0.35
C TRP A 24 6.45 1.61 -0.16
N SER A 25 5.81 2.75 0.03
CA SER A 25 4.35 2.88 0.13
C SER A 25 3.65 2.36 -1.13
N VAL A 26 4.08 2.79 -2.32
CA VAL A 26 3.50 2.31 -3.59
C VAL A 26 3.68 0.80 -3.77
N LYS A 27 4.86 0.27 -3.43
CA LYS A 27 5.15 -1.16 -3.56
C LYS A 27 4.47 -2.02 -2.48
N SER A 28 4.03 -1.43 -1.37
CA SER A 28 3.37 -2.15 -0.27
C SER A 28 1.98 -2.67 -0.59
N GLY A 29 1.45 -2.42 -1.80
CA GLY A 29 0.14 -2.91 -2.21
C GLY A 29 -1.02 -2.15 -1.55
N GLN A 30 -0.77 -0.99 -0.94
CA GLN A 30 -1.81 -0.15 -0.34
C GLN A 30 -2.89 0.28 -1.35
N TYR A 31 -2.55 0.27 -2.65
CA TYR A 31 -3.45 0.61 -3.75
C TYR A 31 -4.15 -0.61 -4.38
N ASP A 32 -3.92 -1.82 -3.87
CA ASP A 32 -4.48 -3.04 -4.44
C ASP A 32 -5.97 -3.21 -4.12
N ASP A 33 -6.50 -2.45 -3.13
CA ASP A 33 -7.92 -2.42 -2.82
C ASP A 33 -8.70 -1.53 -3.81
N THR A 34 -8.77 -2.03 -5.04
CA THR A 34 -9.47 -1.40 -6.18
C THR A 34 -10.99 -1.56 -6.11
N TYR A 35 -11.49 -2.42 -5.20
CA TYR A 35 -12.90 -2.71 -5.02
C TYR A 35 -13.39 -2.15 -3.69
N SER A 36 -14.23 -1.11 -3.76
CA SER A 36 -14.82 -0.50 -2.56
C SER A 36 -15.55 -1.54 -1.69
N PRO A 37 -15.45 -1.44 -0.35
CA PRO A 37 -16.13 -2.35 0.58
C PRO A 37 -17.63 -2.51 0.30
N SER A 38 -18.30 -1.44 -0.14
CA SER A 38 -19.73 -1.42 -0.46
C SER A 38 -20.10 -2.26 -1.68
N VAL A 39 -19.15 -2.48 -2.60
CA VAL A 39 -19.35 -3.32 -3.79
C VAL A 39 -19.06 -4.78 -3.45
N ARG A 40 -18.02 -5.04 -2.65
CA ARG A 40 -17.70 -6.39 -2.17
C ARG A 40 -18.87 -7.03 -1.42
N ILE A 41 -19.49 -6.29 -0.49
CA ILE A 41 -20.60 -6.82 0.31
C ILE A 41 -21.85 -7.15 -0.54
N LEU A 42 -22.07 -6.44 -1.65
CA LEU A 42 -23.20 -6.68 -2.54
C LEU A 42 -23.06 -8.00 -3.34
N PHE A 43 -21.82 -8.43 -3.59
CA PHE A 43 -21.52 -9.65 -4.36
C PHE A 43 -21.13 -10.84 -3.47
N ASP A 44 -20.63 -10.61 -2.25
CA ASP A 44 -20.31 -11.67 -1.28
C ASP A 44 -21.55 -12.53 -0.93
N ASP A 45 -22.73 -11.92 -0.85
CA ASP A 45 -23.99 -12.62 -0.58
C ASP A 45 -24.49 -13.47 -1.75
N THR A 46 -23.91 -13.31 -2.95
CA THR A 46 -24.36 -14.00 -4.18
C THR A 46 -23.52 -15.22 -4.55
N THR A 47 -22.39 -15.46 -3.87
CA THR A 47 -21.54 -16.61 -4.18
C THR A 47 -22.02 -17.82 -3.38
N PRO A 48 -22.65 -18.85 -4.00
CA PRO A 48 -23.02 -20.05 -3.28
C PRO A 48 -21.74 -20.70 -2.77
N LYS A 49 -21.66 -20.85 -1.46
CA LYS A 49 -20.56 -21.47 -0.69
C LYS A 49 -20.31 -22.91 -1.16
N LYS A 50 -19.66 -23.10 -2.31
CA LYS A 50 -19.48 -24.42 -2.93
C LYS A 50 -18.28 -25.20 -2.37
N ASP A 51 -17.48 -24.59 -1.51
CA ASP A 51 -16.20 -25.19 -1.08
C ASP A 51 -16.09 -25.55 0.41
N LEU A 52 -17.16 -25.45 1.21
CA LEU A 52 -17.12 -25.99 2.59
C LEU A 52 -17.23 -27.52 2.68
N ALA A 53 -17.48 -28.23 1.58
CA ALA A 53 -17.75 -29.67 1.62
C ALA A 53 -16.54 -30.58 1.31
N LYS A 54 -15.34 -30.05 0.96
CA LYS A 54 -14.24 -30.92 0.45
C LYS A 54 -12.92 -30.91 1.23
N LYS A 55 -12.80 -30.26 2.38
CA LYS A 55 -11.52 -30.24 3.12
C LYS A 55 -11.61 -30.53 4.62
N SER A 56 -12.53 -31.40 5.00
CA SER A 56 -12.45 -32.15 6.27
C SER A 56 -12.43 -33.65 5.94
N LYS A 57 -11.32 -34.11 5.35
CA LYS A 57 -10.91 -35.50 5.38
C LYS A 57 -9.41 -35.55 5.55
#